data_AF-A0A9D6H3E7-F1
#
_entry.id   AF-A0A9D6H3E7-F1
#
_cell.length_a   1.000
_cell.length_b   1.000
_cell.length_c   1.000
_cell.angle_alpha   90.00
_cell.angle_beta   90.00
_cell.angle_gamma   90.00
#
_symmetry.space_group_name_H-M   'P 1'
#
loop_
_entity.id
_entity.type
_entity.pdbx_description
1 polymer ?
#
loop_
_entity_poly.entity_id
_entity_poly.type
_entity_poly.pdbx_seq_one_letter_code
_entity_poly.pdbx_strand_id
1 'polypeptide(L)'
;MTHASSRSTASRALGAFLALGALVASAVLPAGCASAPRAGEVDAAVLEASPLLGSWTSELDGATLALEPTGLFSIDVPARGTAPARAVVGRWMVSEDGAAGERATATFTNLAGSAACAEIPGSYTFEVVRDTVRFTKVKDDCAAREEHMAWPWKRTKAE
;
A
#
# COMPACT_ATOMS: atom_id res chain seq x y z
N MET A 1 -38.05 22.21 31.59
CA MET A 1 -39.34 21.69 31.11
C MET A 1 -40.33 22.84 31.09
N THR A 2 -40.65 23.35 29.91
CA THR A 2 -41.69 24.37 29.70
C THR A 2 -42.33 24.12 28.34
N HIS A 3 -43.63 23.86 28.36
CA HIS A 3 -44.50 23.55 27.22
C HIS A 3 -45.18 24.84 26.73
N ALA A 4 -45.27 25.05 25.41
CA ALA A 4 -46.32 25.78 24.66
C ALA A 4 -45.82 25.95 23.20
N SER A 5 -46.32 25.25 22.17
CA SER A 5 -47.64 25.26 21.53
C SER A 5 -48.03 26.61 20.91
N SER A 6 -48.06 26.71 19.56
CA SER A 6 -49.26 27.07 18.76
C SER A 6 -48.96 27.65 17.35
N ARG A 7 -49.43 26.91 16.32
CA ARG A 7 -50.21 27.28 15.09
C ARG A 7 -49.92 28.62 14.39
N SER A 8 -49.54 28.58 13.09
CA SER A 8 -50.39 28.59 11.89
C SER A 8 -50.60 29.98 11.29
N THR A 9 -50.09 30.22 10.07
CA THR A 9 -50.84 30.97 9.06
C THR A 9 -50.38 30.54 7.67
N ALA A 10 -51.32 29.99 6.90
CA ALA A 10 -51.20 29.73 5.48
C ALA A 10 -51.47 31.03 4.71
N SER A 11 -50.65 31.33 3.70
CA SER A 11 -51.03 32.25 2.61
C SER A 11 -51.00 31.48 1.30
N ARG A 12 -52.21 31.24 0.78
CA ARG A 12 -52.44 30.84 -0.61
C ARG A 12 -52.29 32.06 -1.50
N ALA A 13 -51.56 31.92 -2.60
CA ALA A 13 -51.81 32.72 -3.80
C ALA A 13 -51.73 31.80 -5.02
N LEU A 14 -52.87 31.71 -5.71
CA LEU A 14 -53.05 31.06 -7.01
C LEU A 14 -52.20 31.77 -8.06
N GLY A 15 -51.63 30.99 -8.97
CA GLY A 15 -51.07 31.48 -10.22
C GLY A 15 -50.92 30.33 -11.20
N ALA A 16 -52.03 29.95 -11.84
CA ALA A 16 -52.03 29.00 -12.95
C ALA A 16 -51.55 29.70 -14.21
N PHE A 17 -50.47 29.22 -14.83
CA PHE A 17 -50.21 29.41 -16.25
C PHE A 17 -49.68 28.10 -16.85
N LEU A 18 -50.45 27.60 -17.80
CA LEU A 18 -50.13 26.49 -18.69
C LEU A 18 -48.97 26.87 -19.61
N ALA A 19 -47.97 25.99 -19.72
CA ALA A 19 -47.18 25.87 -20.93
C ALA A 19 -46.68 24.43 -21.07
N LEU A 20 -47.30 23.71 -22.02
CA LEU A 20 -46.78 22.46 -22.60
C LEU A 20 -45.40 22.74 -23.20
N GLY A 21 -44.40 21.95 -22.81
CA GLY A 21 -43.07 21.97 -23.42
C GLY A 21 -42.35 20.67 -23.09
N ALA A 22 -42.38 19.73 -24.02
CA ALA A 22 -41.64 18.47 -23.94
C ALA A 22 -40.13 18.73 -23.98
N LEU A 23 -39.38 18.09 -23.06
CA LEU A 23 -37.98 17.78 -23.30
C LEU A 23 -37.56 16.56 -22.47
N VAL A 24 -37.19 15.53 -23.22
CA VAL A 24 -36.63 14.25 -22.78
C VAL A 24 -35.27 14.51 -22.16
N ALA A 25 -35.05 14.03 -20.93
CA ALA A 25 -33.72 13.84 -20.37
C ALA A 25 -33.76 12.65 -19.40
N SER A 26 -33.72 11.44 -19.97
CA SER A 26 -33.33 10.25 -19.22
C SER A 26 -31.85 10.38 -18.88
N ALA A 27 -31.55 10.99 -17.74
CA ALA A 27 -30.22 10.95 -17.15
C ALA A 27 -29.99 9.54 -16.60
N VAL A 28 -29.51 8.64 -17.46
CA VAL A 28 -28.88 7.39 -17.04
C VAL A 28 -27.55 7.79 -16.42
N LEU A 29 -27.52 7.94 -15.10
CA LEU A 29 -26.26 7.99 -14.36
C LEU A 29 -25.61 6.61 -14.52
N PRO A 30 -24.40 6.48 -15.10
CA PRO A 30 -23.59 5.32 -14.79
C PRO A 30 -23.24 5.44 -13.31
N ALA A 31 -23.93 4.65 -12.48
CA ALA A 31 -23.44 4.31 -11.16
C ALA A 31 -22.13 3.54 -11.38
N GLY A 32 -21.03 4.28 -11.53
CA GLY A 32 -19.70 3.72 -11.44
C GLY A 32 -19.62 3.05 -10.09
N CYS A 33 -19.58 1.72 -10.09
CA CYS A 33 -19.19 0.94 -8.93
C CYS A 33 -17.72 1.28 -8.66
N ALA A 34 -17.47 2.41 -8.01
CA ALA A 34 -16.24 2.63 -7.26
C ALA A 34 -16.33 1.67 -6.07
N SER A 35 -15.95 0.42 -6.32
CA SER A 35 -15.64 -0.51 -5.25
C SER A 35 -14.52 0.16 -4.48
N ALA A 36 -14.82 0.62 -3.25
CA ALA A 36 -13.77 1.04 -2.34
C ALA A 36 -12.75 -0.11 -2.27
N PRO A 37 -11.44 0.17 -2.34
CA PRO A 37 -10.42 -0.86 -2.23
C PRO A 37 -10.72 -1.70 -0.99
N ARG A 38 -10.74 -3.02 -1.14
CA ARG A 38 -10.88 -3.87 0.04
C ARG A 38 -9.63 -3.66 0.89
N ALA A 39 -9.78 -3.64 2.21
CA ALA A 39 -8.62 -3.68 3.10
C ALA A 39 -7.72 -4.86 2.71
N GLY A 40 -6.51 -4.56 2.22
CA GLY A 40 -5.55 -5.55 1.71
C GLY A 40 -5.43 -5.63 0.18
N GLU A 41 -6.17 -4.83 -0.58
CA GLU A 41 -5.95 -4.67 -2.02
C GLU A 41 -4.73 -3.75 -2.23
N VAL A 42 -3.70 -4.31 -2.88
CA VAL A 42 -2.47 -3.59 -3.20
C VAL A 42 -2.74 -2.70 -4.40
N ASP A 43 -2.65 -1.38 -4.23
CA ASP A 43 -2.72 -0.46 -5.35
C ASP A 43 -1.41 -0.56 -6.16
N ALA A 44 -1.49 -1.24 -7.30
CA ALA A 44 -0.36 -1.42 -8.20
C ALA A 44 0.21 -0.06 -8.65
N ALA A 45 -0.61 0.98 -8.83
CA ALA A 45 -0.10 2.30 -9.21
C ALA A 45 0.76 2.94 -8.10
N VAL A 46 0.40 2.70 -6.83
CA VAL A 46 1.22 3.15 -5.68
C VAL A 46 2.55 2.40 -5.64
N LEU A 47 2.55 1.10 -5.94
CA LEU A 47 3.79 0.32 -6.01
C LEU A 47 4.67 0.71 -7.19
N GLU A 48 4.10 0.91 -8.38
CA GLU A 48 4.79 1.36 -9.59
C GLU A 48 5.50 2.72 -9.39
N ALA A 49 4.94 3.59 -8.55
CA ALA A 49 5.56 4.85 -8.18
C ALA A 49 6.64 4.72 -7.09
N SER A 50 6.88 3.52 -6.56
CA SER A 50 7.78 3.32 -5.41
C SER A 50 9.25 3.37 -5.79
N PRO A 51 10.08 4.17 -5.09
CA PRO A 51 11.52 4.17 -5.32
C PRO A 51 12.17 2.86 -4.87
N LEU A 52 11.44 2.01 -4.14
CA LEU A 52 11.88 0.68 -3.73
C LEU A 52 11.79 -0.37 -4.84
N LEU A 53 11.11 -0.11 -5.96
CA LEU A 53 10.99 -1.11 -7.01
C LEU A 53 12.34 -1.54 -7.60
N GLY A 54 12.38 -2.82 -7.96
CA GLY A 54 13.53 -3.48 -8.55
C GLY A 54 14.31 -4.33 -7.53
N SER A 55 15.57 -4.59 -7.87
CA SER A 55 16.45 -5.48 -7.10
C SER A 55 17.49 -4.70 -6.32
N TRP A 56 17.78 -5.20 -5.11
CA TRP A 56 18.72 -4.64 -4.16
C TRP A 56 19.57 -5.75 -3.54
N THR A 57 20.85 -5.48 -3.32
CA THR A 57 21.81 -6.40 -2.72
C THR A 57 22.19 -5.93 -1.33
N SER A 58 22.02 -6.79 -0.33
CA SER A 58 22.34 -6.51 1.08
C SER A 58 23.85 -6.37 1.30
N GLU A 59 24.25 -5.36 2.07
CA GLU A 59 25.64 -5.22 2.52
C GLU A 59 26.02 -6.20 3.65
N LEU A 60 25.06 -6.80 4.36
CA LEU A 60 25.36 -7.82 5.38
C LEU A 60 26.02 -9.04 4.74
N ASP A 61 25.44 -9.45 3.61
CA ASP A 61 25.45 -10.87 3.26
C ASP A 61 25.20 -11.10 1.76
N GLY A 62 25.16 -10.05 0.94
CA GLY A 62 24.97 -10.19 -0.51
C GLY A 62 23.63 -10.83 -0.91
N ALA A 63 22.67 -10.99 0.01
CA ALA A 63 21.32 -11.40 -0.34
C ALA A 63 20.71 -10.40 -1.31
N THR A 64 19.87 -10.90 -2.22
CA THR A 64 19.14 -10.07 -3.18
C THR A 64 17.69 -9.95 -2.75
N LEU A 65 17.24 -8.74 -2.46
CA LEU A 65 15.84 -8.36 -2.29
C LEU A 65 15.30 -7.92 -3.64
N ALA A 66 14.28 -8.58 -4.17
CA ALA A 66 13.53 -8.12 -5.33
C ALA A 66 12.14 -7.65 -4.90
N LEU A 67 11.73 -6.48 -5.41
CA LEU A 67 10.41 -5.89 -5.17
C LEU A 67 9.70 -5.67 -6.49
N GLU A 68 8.60 -6.41 -6.68
CA GLU A 68 7.79 -6.38 -7.88
C GLU A 68 6.57 -5.47 -7.71
N PRO A 69 6.11 -4.80 -8.79
CA PRO A 69 4.92 -3.95 -8.75
C PRO A 69 3.61 -4.74 -8.51
N THR A 70 3.66 -6.06 -8.61
CA THR A 70 2.57 -6.99 -8.25
C THR A 70 2.32 -7.05 -6.74
N GLY A 71 3.18 -6.45 -5.92
CA GLY A 71 3.16 -6.58 -4.47
C GLY A 71 3.84 -7.85 -3.98
N LEU A 72 4.60 -8.55 -4.82
CA LEU A 72 5.46 -9.66 -4.41
C LEU A 72 6.88 -9.19 -4.13
N PHE A 73 7.50 -9.81 -3.12
CA PHE A 73 8.93 -9.67 -2.89
C PHE A 73 9.59 -11.04 -2.76
N SER A 74 10.87 -11.10 -3.10
CA SER A 74 11.74 -12.22 -2.76
C SER A 74 13.01 -11.75 -2.06
N ILE A 75 13.56 -12.59 -1.20
CA ILE A 75 14.92 -12.44 -0.67
C ILE A 75 15.68 -13.74 -0.94
N ASP A 76 16.66 -13.68 -1.82
CA ASP A 76 17.56 -14.78 -2.12
C ASP A 76 18.88 -14.60 -1.37
N VAL A 77 19.13 -15.46 -0.39
CA VAL A 77 20.35 -15.45 0.42
C VAL A 77 21.32 -16.51 -0.11
N PRO A 78 22.53 -16.12 -0.54
CA PRO A 78 23.50 -17.08 -1.07
C PRO A 78 24.04 -18.01 0.01
N ALA A 79 24.53 -19.18 -0.40
CA ALA A 79 25.24 -20.09 0.50
C ALA A 79 26.52 -19.44 1.04
N ARG A 80 26.84 -19.71 2.31
CA ARG A 80 28.00 -19.12 3.00
C ARG A 80 28.63 -20.11 3.95
N GLY A 81 29.88 -20.49 3.69
CA GLY A 81 30.55 -21.52 4.49
C GLY A 81 29.75 -22.82 4.48
N THR A 82 29.27 -23.24 5.66
CA THR A 82 28.40 -24.42 5.81
C THR A 82 26.90 -24.10 5.76
N ALA A 83 26.50 -22.83 5.74
CA ALA A 83 25.10 -22.44 5.64
C ALA A 83 24.60 -22.58 4.19
N PRO A 84 23.49 -23.31 3.93
CA PRO A 84 22.95 -23.46 2.60
C PRO A 84 22.30 -22.15 2.11
N ALA A 85 22.16 -22.02 0.79
CA ALA A 85 21.36 -20.96 0.20
C ALA A 85 19.89 -21.08 0.65
N ARG A 86 19.20 -19.95 0.80
CA ARG A 86 17.78 -19.92 1.17
C ARG A 86 17.06 -18.81 0.42
N ALA A 87 15.79 -19.03 0.12
CA ALA A 87 14.91 -18.05 -0.50
C ALA A 87 13.75 -17.74 0.44
N VAL A 88 13.31 -16.50 0.46
CA VAL A 88 12.08 -16.04 1.12
C VAL A 88 11.21 -15.40 0.06
N VAL A 89 9.90 -15.63 0.11
CA VAL A 89 8.93 -15.01 -0.80
C VAL A 89 7.80 -14.46 0.04
N GLY A 90 7.35 -13.26 -0.26
CA GLY A 90 6.34 -12.59 0.53
C GLY A 90 5.52 -11.58 -0.27
N ARG A 91 4.59 -10.94 0.44
CA ARG A 91 3.86 -9.77 -0.02
C ARG A 91 4.49 -8.51 0.53
N TRP A 92 4.55 -7.46 -0.26
CA TRP A 92 4.93 -6.14 0.20
C TRP A 92 3.93 -5.08 -0.24
N MET A 93 3.87 -4.00 0.53
CA MET A 93 3.06 -2.82 0.23
C MET A 93 3.70 -1.56 0.81
N VAL A 94 3.31 -0.39 0.30
CA VAL A 94 3.70 0.93 0.82
C VAL A 94 2.44 1.68 1.26
N SER A 95 2.55 2.47 2.33
CA SER A 95 1.45 3.30 2.86
C SER A 95 0.82 4.23 1.80
N GLU A 96 -0.49 4.48 1.93
CA GLU A 96 -1.31 5.30 1.01
C GLU A 96 -0.83 6.76 0.84
N ASP A 97 -0.12 7.30 1.83
CA ASP A 97 0.56 8.62 1.75
C ASP A 97 1.69 8.67 0.69
N GLY A 98 1.86 7.58 -0.06
CA GLY A 98 2.73 7.47 -1.21
C GLY A 98 4.14 7.04 -0.84
N ALA A 99 4.85 6.54 -1.85
CA ALA A 99 6.23 6.10 -1.73
C ALA A 99 7.26 7.25 -1.70
N ALA A 100 6.79 8.49 -1.84
CA ALA A 100 7.59 9.71 -1.84
C ALA A 100 7.34 10.61 -0.61
N GLY A 101 6.47 10.20 0.32
CA GLY A 101 6.20 10.96 1.54
C GLY A 101 7.31 10.78 2.59
N GLU A 102 7.57 11.81 3.39
CA GLU A 102 8.57 11.80 4.49
C GLU A 102 8.32 10.73 5.56
N ARG A 103 7.17 10.04 5.52
CA ARG A 103 6.78 8.96 6.44
C ARG A 103 6.37 7.67 5.73
N ALA A 104 6.77 7.51 4.47
CA ALA A 104 6.45 6.30 3.70
C ALA A 104 6.91 5.05 4.47
N THR A 105 6.00 4.11 4.66
CA THR A 105 6.26 2.86 5.36
C THR A 105 6.07 1.70 4.40
N ALA A 106 7.10 0.86 4.25
CA ALA A 106 7.01 -0.41 3.56
C ALA A 106 6.65 -1.50 4.57
N THR A 107 5.72 -2.38 4.21
CA THR A 107 5.36 -3.55 5.02
C THR A 107 5.66 -4.82 4.23
N PHE A 108 6.37 -5.77 4.85
CA PHE A 108 6.75 -7.06 4.30
C PHE A 108 6.11 -8.19 5.10
N THR A 109 5.45 -9.12 4.41
CA THR A 109 4.81 -10.29 5.02
C THR A 109 5.28 -11.55 4.31
N ASN A 110 6.00 -12.43 4.99
CA ASN A 110 6.45 -13.70 4.42
C ASN A 110 5.24 -14.60 4.15
N LEU A 111 5.20 -15.28 3.01
CA LEU A 111 4.17 -16.29 2.75
C LEU A 111 4.36 -17.52 3.65
N ALA A 112 3.25 -18.19 3.97
CA ALA A 112 3.22 -19.34 4.88
C ALA A 112 4.26 -20.46 4.61
N GLY A 113 4.69 -20.65 3.37
CA GLY A 113 5.62 -21.70 2.97
C GLY A 113 7.06 -21.26 2.72
N SER A 114 7.40 -19.98 2.87
CA SER A 114 8.65 -19.45 2.32
C SER A 114 9.75 -19.16 3.34
N ALA A 115 9.45 -19.06 4.64
CA ALA A 115 10.46 -18.79 5.68
C ALA A 115 9.91 -18.91 7.11
N ALA A 116 10.77 -18.65 8.09
CA ALA A 116 10.36 -18.25 9.42
C ALA A 116 9.44 -17.01 9.38
N CYS A 117 8.57 -16.87 10.37
CA CYS A 117 7.65 -15.73 10.53
C CYS A 117 6.59 -15.59 9.43
N ALA A 118 6.11 -16.73 8.93
CA ALA A 118 4.95 -16.84 8.05
C ALA A 118 3.79 -15.96 8.50
N GLU A 119 3.27 -15.14 7.58
CA GLU A 119 2.09 -14.28 7.77
C GLU A 119 2.21 -13.24 8.92
N ILE A 120 3.42 -13.01 9.43
CA ILE A 120 3.71 -11.94 10.39
C ILE A 120 4.21 -10.71 9.63
N PRO A 121 3.48 -9.58 9.64
CA PRO A 121 3.91 -8.36 8.96
C PRO A 121 5.06 -7.67 9.71
N GLY A 122 6.03 -7.18 8.94
CA GLY A 122 7.10 -6.29 9.41
C GLY A 122 7.05 -4.97 8.66
N SER A 123 6.95 -3.86 9.37
CA SER A 123 6.81 -2.50 8.85
C SER A 123 8.06 -1.65 9.14
N TYR A 124 8.49 -0.92 8.13
CA TYR A 124 9.72 -0.14 8.13
C TYR A 124 9.50 1.19 7.42
N THR A 125 9.99 2.28 7.99
CA THR A 125 10.25 3.47 7.17
C THR A 125 11.49 3.22 6.33
N PHE A 126 11.63 3.95 5.24
CA PHE A 126 12.77 3.79 4.35
C PHE A 126 13.28 5.13 3.84
N GLU A 127 14.58 5.17 3.57
CA GLU A 127 15.25 6.28 2.89
C GLU A 127 16.06 5.72 1.74
N VAL A 128 15.84 6.26 0.54
CA VAL A 128 16.64 5.94 -0.65
C VAL A 128 17.58 7.10 -0.94
N VAL A 129 18.88 6.89 -0.76
CA VAL A 129 19.91 7.86 -1.10
C VAL A 129 20.74 7.30 -2.25
N ARG A 130 20.61 7.92 -3.43
CA ARG A 130 21.22 7.46 -4.69
C ARG A 130 20.82 6.02 -5.01
N ASP A 131 21.75 5.08 -4.84
CA ASP A 131 21.60 3.67 -5.13
C ASP A 131 21.46 2.83 -3.86
N THR A 132 21.29 3.44 -2.69
CA THR A 132 21.23 2.70 -1.42
C THR A 132 19.91 2.97 -0.72
N VAL A 133 19.20 1.92 -0.34
CA VAL A 133 18.06 2.00 0.58
C VAL A 133 18.49 1.62 1.99
N ARG A 134 17.98 2.36 2.97
CA ARG A 134 18.07 2.04 4.40
C ARG A 134 16.67 1.93 4.97
N PHE A 135 16.40 0.83 5.65
CA PHE A 135 15.16 0.63 6.38
C PHE A 135 15.36 1.00 7.85
N THR A 136 14.35 1.62 8.45
CA THR A 136 14.28 1.85 9.90
C THR A 136 13.05 1.14 10.44
N LYS A 137 13.24 0.23 11.39
CA LYS A 137 12.17 -0.58 11.95
C LYS A 137 11.11 0.30 12.61
N VAL A 138 9.86 0.14 12.18
CA VAL A 138 8.68 0.68 12.87
C VAL A 138 8.11 -0.39 13.79
N LYS A 139 7.83 -1.57 13.23
CA LYS A 139 7.35 -2.75 13.95
C LYS A 139 7.73 -3.99 13.19
N ASP A 140 8.42 -4.92 13.83
CA ASP A 140 8.61 -6.26 13.31
C ASP A 140 8.92 -7.18 14.49
N ASP A 141 8.32 -8.37 14.48
CA ASP A 141 8.51 -9.42 15.48
C ASP A 141 9.23 -10.64 14.88
N CYS A 142 9.80 -10.49 13.67
CA CYS A 142 10.57 -11.51 12.98
C CYS A 142 12.08 -11.24 13.03
N ALA A 143 12.75 -11.84 14.00
CA ALA A 143 14.19 -11.61 14.25
C ALA A 143 15.08 -11.75 12.99
N ALA A 144 14.83 -12.75 12.14
CA ALA A 144 15.61 -12.95 10.92
C ALA A 144 15.39 -11.84 9.87
N ARG A 145 14.17 -11.28 9.78
CA ARG A 145 13.86 -10.17 8.89
C ARG A 145 14.37 -8.85 9.46
N GLU A 146 14.27 -8.66 10.77
CA GLU A 146 14.87 -7.52 11.48
C GLU A 146 16.37 -7.42 11.24
N GLU A 147 17.09 -8.54 11.37
CA GLU A 147 18.52 -8.59 11.11
C GLU A 147 18.83 -8.17 9.67
N HIS A 148 18.14 -8.73 8.68
CA HIS A 148 18.33 -8.40 7.26
C HIS A 148 18.02 -6.93 6.94
N MET A 149 16.91 -6.41 7.48
CA MET A 149 16.47 -5.04 7.21
C MET A 149 17.28 -3.97 7.96
N ALA A 150 18.07 -4.36 8.97
CA ALA A 150 18.97 -3.44 9.67
C ALA A 150 20.19 -3.01 8.83
N TRP A 151 20.46 -3.69 7.72
CA TRP A 151 21.60 -3.37 6.84
C TRP A 151 21.18 -2.58 5.62
N PRO A 152 22.10 -1.77 5.05
CA PRO A 152 21.85 -1.09 3.78
C PRO A 152 21.71 -2.09 2.63
N TRP A 153 20.87 -1.75 1.67
CA TRP A 153 20.73 -2.50 0.43
C TRP A 153 21.08 -1.61 -0.75
N LYS A 154 22.01 -2.06 -1.58
CA LYS A 154 22.45 -1.35 -2.79
C LYS A 154 21.68 -1.82 -4.00
N ARG A 155 21.23 -0.91 -4.84
CA ARG A 155 20.53 -1.24 -6.09
C ARG A 155 21.41 -2.15 -6.93
N THR A 156 20.85 -3.30 -7.32
CA THR A 156 21.53 -4.22 -8.23
C THR A 156 21.63 -3.53 -9.60
N LYS A 157 22.83 -3.47 -10.18
CA LYS A 157 23.00 -2.93 -11.53
C LYS A 157 22.26 -3.83 -12.50
N ALA A 158 21.43 -3.25 -13.36
CA ALA A 158 20.93 -3.97 -14.53
C ALA A 158 22.14 -4.30 -15.41
N GLU A 159 22.32 -5.59 -15.74
CA GLU A 159 23.28 -6.04 -16.74
C GLU A 159 22.80 -5.72 -18.16
#